data_AF-A0A3D9S6Y2-F1
#
_entry.id   AF-A0A3D9S6Y2-F1
#
_cell.length_a   1.000
_cell.length_b   1.000
_cell.length_c   1.000
_cell.angle_alpha   90.00
_cell.angle_beta   90.00
_cell.angle_gamma   90.00
#
_symmetry.space_group_name_H-M   'P 1'
#
loop_
_entity.id
_entity.type
_entity.pdbx_description
1 polymer ?
#
loop_
_entity_poly.entity_id
_entity_poly.type
_entity_poly.pdbx_seq_one_letter_code
_entity_poly.pdbx_strand_id
1 'polypeptide(L)' 'MEEIQNYWLVVWNAETGELKNAKFTCTTSQESEASYEFENTYPKLKVIHIGQGEKPPKTYRSLPYVN' A
#
# COMPACT_ATOMS: atom_id res chain seq x y z
N MET A 1 -15.74 3.96 -17.45
CA MET A 1 -15.89 4.97 -16.38
C MET A 1 -14.86 4.64 -15.34
N GLU A 2 -13.94 5.55 -15.06
CA GLU A 2 -12.94 5.38 -14.02
C GLU A 2 -13.57 5.71 -12.67
N GLU A 3 -13.53 4.77 -11.72
CA GLU A 3 -14.07 4.98 -10.39
C GLU A 3 -12.94 5.42 -9.46
N ILE A 4 -13.12 6.56 -8.78
CA ILE A 4 -12.20 7.01 -7.74
C ILE A 4 -12.41 6.11 -6.53
N GLN A 5 -11.39 5.38 -6.12
CA GLN A 5 -11.45 4.45 -4.99
C GLN A 5 -10.35 4.74 -3.96
N ASN A 6 -10.64 4.36 -2.72
CA ASN A 6 -9.66 4.39 -1.64
C ASN A 6 -8.90 3.07 -1.62
N TYR A 7 -7.58 3.19 -1.59
CA TYR A 7 -6.65 2.09 -1.52
C TYR A 7 -5.83 2.16 -0.25
N TRP A 8 -5.54 0.98 0.30
CA TRP A 8 -4.66 0.79 1.43
C TRP A 8 -3.43 0.00 0.98
N LEU A 9 -2.27 0.57 1.24
CA LEU A 9 -0.98 -0.07 1.05
C LEU A 9 -0.54 -0.65 2.39
N VAL A 10 -0.09 -1.89 2.37
CA VAL A 10 0.77 -2.41 3.42
C VAL A 10 2.20 -2.18 2.95
N VAL A 11 2.97 -1.46 3.75
CA VAL A 11 4.33 -1.05 3.41
C VAL A 11 5.31 -1.57 4.46
N TRP A 12 6.43 -2.09 3.99
CA TRP A 12 7.52 -2.56 4.82
C TRP A 12 8.65 -1.54 4.81
N ASN A 13 9.12 -1.13 5.99
CA ASN A 13 10.31 -0.30 6.13
C ASN A 13 11.55 -1.19 6.16
N ALA A 14 12.38 -1.11 5.11
CA ALA A 14 13.57 -1.94 5.00
C ALA A 14 14.64 -1.61 6.06
N GLU A 15 14.66 -0.39 6.61
CA GLU A 15 15.63 0.00 7.64
C GLU A 15 15.24 -0.47 9.04
N THR A 16 13.95 -0.37 9.39
CA THR A 16 13.47 -0.69 10.75
C THR A 16 12.84 -2.08 10.84
N GLY A 17 12.57 -2.73 9.72
CA GLY A 17 11.85 -4.00 9.65
C GLY A 17 10.34 -3.88 9.93
N GLU A 18 9.83 -2.67 10.15
CA GLU A 18 8.44 -2.44 10.56
C GLU A 18 7.46 -2.53 9.40
N LEU A 19 6.25 -3.01 9.69
CA LEU A 19 5.10 -2.96 8.79
C LEU A 19 4.20 -1.79 9.15
N LYS A 20 3.85 -0.98 8.15
CA LYS A 20 2.97 0.19 8.27
C LYS A 20 1.85 0.09 7.24
N ASN A 21 0.74 0.79 7.52
CA ASN A 21 -0.35 0.94 6.57
C ASN A 21 -0.32 2.38 6.05
N ALA A 22 -0.39 2.56 4.72
CA ALA A 22 -0.57 3.85 4.08
C ALA A 22 -1.90 3.86 3.29
N LYS A 23 -2.48 5.05 3.11
CA LYS A 23 -3.72 5.24 2.37
C LYS A 23 -3.47 6.17 1.19
N PHE A 24 -4.01 5.83 0.03
CA PHE A 24 -4.09 6.75 -1.09
C PHE A 24 -5.45 6.63 -1.79
N THR A 25 -5.80 7.65 -2.57
CA THR A 25 -7.03 7.69 -3.35
C THR A 25 -6.64 7.91 -4.80
N CYS A 26 -7.02 6.99 -5.68
CA CYS A 26 -6.76 7.09 -7.11
C CYS A 26 -7.90 6.45 -7.90
N THR A 27 -7.88 6.61 -9.22
CA THR A 27 -8.74 5.80 -10.09
C THR A 27 -8.20 4.39 -10.22
N THR A 28 -9.08 3.42 -10.49
CA THR A 28 -8.70 2.01 -10.66
C THR A 28 -7.63 1.78 -11.73
N SER A 29 -7.62 2.60 -12.79
CA SER A 29 -6.62 2.52 -13.86
C SER A 29 -5.22 3.02 -13.45
N GLN A 30 -5.11 3.78 -12.36
CA GLN A 30 -3.88 4.45 -11.92
C GLN A 30 -3.24 3.79 -10.68
N GLU A 31 -3.74 2.64 -10.22
CA GLU A 31 -3.23 1.96 -9.02
C GLU A 31 -1.72 1.69 -9.10
N SER A 32 -1.25 1.16 -10.24
CA SER A 32 0.18 0.85 -10.46
C SER A 32 1.04 2.12 -10.48
N GLU A 33 0.54 3.20 -11.07
CA GLU A 33 1.26 4.49 -11.15
C GLU A 33 1.37 5.14 -9.77
N ALA A 34 0.27 5.16 -9.02
CA ALA A 34 0.25 5.68 -7.65
C ALA A 34 1.14 4.86 -6.69
N SER A 35 1.19 3.53 -6.85
CA SER A 35 2.13 2.69 -6.09
C SER A 35 3.58 3.01 -6.44
N TYR A 36 3.88 3.24 -7.71
CA TYR A 36 5.22 3.59 -8.17
C TYR A 36 5.65 4.97 -7.65
N GLU A 37 4.77 5.98 -7.72
CA GLU A 37 5.00 7.31 -7.14
C GLU A 37 5.22 7.25 -5.62
N PHE A 38 4.47 6.39 -4.92
CA PHE A 38 4.65 6.18 -3.48
C PHE A 38 6.05 5.67 -3.15
N GLU A 39 6.53 4.63 -3.84
CA GLU A 39 7.87 4.09 -3.61
C GLU A 39 8.98 5.09 -3.97
N ASN A 40 8.79 5.91 -5.00
CA ASN A 40 9.75 6.97 -5.35
C ASN A 40 9.79 8.09 -4.31
N THR A 41 8.64 8.43 -3.73
CA THR A 41 8.52 9.44 -2.67
C THR A 41 9.12 8.93 -1.36
N TYR A 42 8.97 7.63 -1.08
CA TYR A 42 9.44 6.99 0.14
C TYR A 42 10.35 5.79 -0.20
N PRO A 43 11.60 6.02 -0.64
CA PRO A 43 12.48 4.95 -1.16
C PRO A 43 12.83 3.85 -0.13
N LYS A 44 12.64 4.15 1.15
CA LYS A 44 12.85 3.23 2.29
C LYS A 44 11.66 2.31 2.57
N LEU A 45 10.49 2.64 2.01
CA LEU A 45 9.26 1.88 2.17
C LEU A 45 9.01 1.05 0.91
N LYS A 46 8.66 -0.21 1.10
CA LYS A 46 8.32 -1.15 0.03
C LYS A 46 6.88 -1.57 0.13
N VAL A 47 6.14 -1.44 -0.96
CA VAL A 47 4.75 -1.87 -1.03
C VAL A 47 4.76 -3.40 -1.12
N ILE A 48 4.13 -4.05 -0.14
CA ILE A 48 4.03 -5.52 -0.09
C ILE A 48 2.63 -6.02 -0.43
N HIS A 49 1.61 -5.17 -0.27
CA HIS A 49 0.23 -5.51 -0.57
C HIS A 49 -0.59 -4.25 -0.82
N ILE A 50 -1.52 -4.33 -1.76
CA ILE A 50 -2.50 -3.29 -2.07
C ILE A 50 -3.89 -3.89 -1.86
N GLY A 51 -4.71 -3.24 -1.04
CA GLY A 51 -6.08 -3.63 -0.76
C GLY A 51 -7.05 -2.49 -1.00
N GLN A 52 -8.22 -2.81 -1.55
CA GLN A 52 -9.32 -1.86 -1.73
C GLN A 52 -10.20 -1.80 -0.48
N GLY A 53 -10.65 -0.61 -0.10
CA GLY A 53 -11.66 -0.46 0.94
C GLY A 53 -11.61 0.84 1.73
N GLU A 54 -12.72 1.15 2.41
CA GLU A 54 -12.83 2.37 3.21
C GLU A 54 -12.09 2.28 4.56
N LYS A 55 -12.04 1.09 5.15
CA LYS A 55 -11.44 0.85 6.46
C LYS A 55 -9.98 0.43 6.32
N PRO A 56 -9.09 0.88 7.23
CA PRO A 56 -7.71 0.41 7.25
C PRO A 56 -7.68 -1.11 7.41
N PRO A 57 -6.78 -1.81 6.69
CA PRO A 57 -6.54 -3.21 6.95
C PRO A 57 -6.06 -3.39 8.38
N LYS A 58 -6.34 -4.56 8.97
CA LYS A 58 -5.80 -4.91 10.29
C LYS A 58 -4.29 -4.70 10.27
N THR A 59 -3.73 -4.09 11.31
CA THR A 59 -2.29 -3.90 11.42
C THR A 59 -1.60 -5.26 11.35
N TYR A 60 -0.83 -5.47 10.28
CA TYR A 60 -0.05 -6.69 10.11
C TYR A 60 1.09 -6.69 11.13
N ARG A 61 1.08 -7.65 12.05
CA ARG A 61 2.21 -7.89 12.98
C ARG A 61 3.30 -8.76 12.36
N SER A 62 3.01 -9.37 11.23
CA SER A 62 3.88 -10.25 10.46
C SER A 62 3.43 -10.20 9.00
N LEU A 63 4.35 -10.49 8.07
CA LEU A 63 4.01 -10.63 6.66
C LEU A 63 2.88 -11.68 6.52
N PRO A 64 1.84 -11.42 5.69
CA PRO A 64 0.90 -12.47 5.35
C PRO A 64 1.68 -13.62 4.72
N TYR A 65 1.48 -14.83 5.26
CA TYR A 65 2.18 -16.04 4.82
C TYR A 65 2.01 -16.20 3.30
N VAL A 66 3.13 -16.24 2.57
CA VAL A 66 3.14 -16.61 1.15
C VAL A 66 3.14 -18.13 1.11
N ASN A 67 2.06 -18.73 0.59
CA ASN A 67 1.97 -20.18 0.35
C ASN A 67 2.18 -20.44 -1.14
#